data_AF-A0A920I1G7-F1
#
_entry.id   AF-A0A920I1G7-F1
#
_cell.length_a   1.000
_cell.length_b   1.000
_cell.length_c   1.000
_cell.angle_alpha   90.00
_cell.angle_beta   90.00
_cell.angle_gamma   90.00
#
_symmetry.space_group_name_H-M   'P 1'
#
loop_
_entity.id
_entity.type
_entity.pdbx_description
1 polymer ?
#
loop_
_entity_poly.entity_id
_entity_poly.type
_entity_poly.pdbx_seq_one_letter_code
_entity_poly.pdbx_strand_id
1 'polypeptide(L)'
;MLLVMAELEGRIIGGALNFIGEDTLFGRNWGADIDIPCLHFEACYYQAIEFAIERGLKTVEAGAQGFHKVQRGYLPVTTYSAHWIAHDGFRAAVARYLEGERRGITDEVNAIEMQANPFRKG
;
A
#
# COMPACT_ATOMS: atom_id res chain seq x y z
N MET A 1 -0.03 3.74 -17.41
CA MET A 1 0.39 2.45 -16.82
C MET A 1 1.91 2.43 -16.75
N LEU A 2 2.48 1.81 -15.72
CA LEU A 2 3.92 1.61 -15.52
C LEU A 2 4.19 0.12 -15.29
N LEU A 3 5.17 -0.42 -16.00
CA LEU A 3 5.69 -1.78 -15.79
C LEU A 3 7.16 -1.67 -15.40
N VAL A 4 7.49 -2.11 -14.20
CA VAL A 4 8.88 -2.25 -13.75
C VAL A 4 9.31 -3.67 -14.08
N MET A 5 10.41 -3.85 -14.81
CA MET A 5 10.94 -5.17 -15.17
C MET A 5 12.31 -5.35 -14.54
N ALA A 6 12.52 -6.50 -13.91
CA ALA A 6 13.81 -6.90 -13.39
C ALA A 6 14.52 -7.79 -14.42
N GLU A 7 15.74 -7.40 -14.80
CA GLU A 7 16.58 -8.14 -15.72
C GLU A 7 17.85 -8.61 -15.02
N LEU A 8 18.21 -9.88 -15.23
CA LEU A 8 19.48 -10.45 -14.79
C LEU A 8 20.12 -11.13 -16.00
N GLU A 9 21.32 -10.70 -16.36
CA GLU A 9 22.10 -11.27 -17.47
C GLU A 9 21.33 -11.36 -18.80
N GLY A 10 20.57 -10.31 -19.16
CA GLY A 10 19.79 -10.28 -20.40
C GLY A 10 18.46 -11.02 -20.35
N ARG A 11 18.09 -11.60 -19.20
CA ARG A 11 16.83 -12.32 -19.00
C ARG A 11 15.92 -11.57 -18.05
N ILE A 12 14.67 -11.38 -18.43
CA ILE A 12 13.63 -10.89 -17.52
C ILE A 12 13.34 -11.98 -16.48
N ILE A 13 13.49 -11.60 -15.21
CA ILE A 13 13.31 -12.49 -14.06
C ILE A 13 12.13 -12.11 -13.19
N GLY A 14 11.47 -10.98 -13.45
CA GLY A 14 10.28 -10.55 -12.71
C GLY A 14 9.81 -9.17 -13.12
N GLY A 15 8.69 -8.75 -12.54
CA GLY A 15 8.15 -7.41 -12.78
C GLY A 15 6.98 -7.00 -11.89
N ALA A 16 6.80 -5.70 -11.77
CA ALA A 16 5.73 -5.05 -11.02
C ALA A 16 4.84 -4.21 -11.94
N LEU A 17 3.54 -4.47 -11.93
CA LEU A 17 2.53 -3.73 -12.67
C LEU A 17 1.91 -2.64 -11.79
N ASN A 18 1.93 -1.41 -12.30
CA ASN A 18 1.33 -0.23 -11.68
C ASN A 18 0.38 0.50 -12.64
N PHE A 19 -0.73 1.03 -12.11
CA PHE A 19 -1.59 1.97 -12.84
C PHE A 19 -1.30 3.40 -12.42
N ILE A 20 -1.41 4.33 -13.37
CA ILE A 20 -1.16 5.76 -13.15
C ILE A 20 -2.52 6.45 -13.22
N GLY A 21 -2.96 7.05 -12.12
CA GLY A 21 -4.13 7.93 -12.06
C GLY A 21 -3.76 9.37 -12.40
N GLU A 22 -4.59 10.32 -11.98
CA GLU A 22 -4.33 11.75 -12.18
C GLU A 22 -3.12 12.24 -11.38
N ASP A 23 -3.05 11.89 -10.09
CA ASP A 23 -1.98 12.31 -9.17
C ASP A 23 -1.40 11.16 -8.33
N THR A 24 -1.90 9.94 -8.54
CA THR A 24 -1.60 8.77 -7.69
C THR A 24 -1.14 7.59 -8.54
N LEU A 25 -0.08 6.93 -8.09
CA LEU A 25 0.39 5.65 -8.64
C LEU A 25 -0.17 4.48 -7.82
N PHE A 26 -0.72 3.48 -8.48
CA PHE A 26 -1.36 2.32 -7.85
C PHE A 26 -0.60 1.03 -8.17
N GLY A 27 0.04 0.42 -7.17
CA GLY A 27 0.60 -0.92 -7.29
C GLY A 27 -0.49 -1.99 -7.41
N ARG A 28 -0.28 -2.99 -8.27
CA ARG A 28 -1.26 -4.05 -8.52
C ARG A 28 -0.69 -5.45 -8.45
N ASN A 29 0.16 -5.82 -9.40
CA ASN A 29 0.66 -7.19 -9.49
C ASN A 29 2.19 -7.20 -9.41
N TRP A 30 2.72 -8.24 -8.78
CA TRP A 30 4.14 -8.55 -8.71
C TRP A 30 4.33 -10.03 -9.03
N GLY A 31 5.40 -10.35 -9.73
CA GLY A 31 5.83 -11.73 -9.94
C GLY A 31 7.31 -11.79 -10.26
N ALA A 32 7.93 -12.92 -9.91
CA ALA A 32 9.31 -13.22 -10.27
C ALA A 32 9.46 -14.73 -10.52
N ASP A 33 10.31 -15.08 -11.48
CA ASP A 33 10.68 -16.46 -11.83
C ASP A 33 11.64 -17.07 -10.81
N ILE A 34 12.40 -16.22 -10.11
CA ILE A 34 13.40 -16.61 -9.12
C ILE A 34 13.27 -15.76 -7.86
N ASP A 35 13.56 -16.37 -6.71
CA ASP A 35 13.61 -15.65 -5.43
C ASP A 35 14.96 -14.95 -5.28
N ILE A 36 14.94 -13.62 -5.33
CA ILE A 36 16.08 -12.77 -5.06
C ILE A 36 15.75 -11.93 -3.83
N PRO A 37 16.60 -11.95 -2.78
CA PRO A 37 16.41 -11.11 -1.61
C PRO A 37 16.14 -9.65 -1.97
N CYS A 38 15.08 -9.10 -1.38
CA CYS A 38 14.65 -7.71 -1.55
C CYS A 38 14.15 -7.29 -2.95
N LEU A 39 14.12 -8.18 -3.94
CA LEU A 39 13.68 -7.83 -5.30
C LEU A 39 12.23 -7.30 -5.33
N HIS A 40 11.35 -7.89 -4.52
CA HIS A 40 9.97 -7.40 -4.34
C HIS A 40 9.94 -5.93 -3.85
N PHE A 41 10.81 -5.56 -2.92
CA PHE A 41 10.82 -4.19 -2.40
C PHE A 41 11.36 -3.20 -3.42
N GLU A 42 12.43 -3.58 -4.13
CA GLU A 42 12.99 -2.75 -5.19
C GLU A 42 11.94 -2.45 -6.26
N ALA A 43 11.34 -3.49 -6.83
CA ALA A 43 10.44 -3.33 -7.96
C ALA A 43 9.05 -2.79 -7.59
N CYS A 44 8.48 -3.19 -6.46
CA CYS A 44 7.12 -2.78 -6.08
C CYS A 44 7.06 -1.45 -5.34
N TYR A 45 8.14 -1.07 -4.65
CA TYR A 45 8.13 0.11 -3.77
C TYR A 45 9.09 1.18 -4.23
N TYR A 46 10.39 0.89 -4.33
CA TYR A 46 11.39 1.93 -4.56
C TYR A 46 11.32 2.48 -5.98
N GLN A 47 11.25 1.60 -6.98
CA GLN A 47 11.05 2.02 -8.39
C GLN A 47 9.72 2.76 -8.59
N ALA A 48 8.66 2.36 -7.87
CA ALA A 48 7.37 3.04 -7.91
C ALA A 48 7.42 4.44 -7.29
N ILE A 49 8.10 4.59 -6.15
CA ILE A 49 8.31 5.88 -5.47
C ILE A 49 9.17 6.81 -6.31
N GLU A 50 10.29 6.32 -6.85
CA GLU A 50 11.19 7.10 -7.70
C GLU A 50 10.45 7.64 -8.92
N PHE A 51 9.72 6.77 -9.64
CA PHE A 51 8.90 7.18 -10.77
C PHE A 51 7.85 8.23 -10.38
N ALA A 52 7.19 8.07 -9.23
CA ALA A 52 6.18 9.01 -8.76
C ALA A 52 6.79 10.40 -8.49
N ILE A 53 7.95 10.45 -7.84
CA ILE A 53 8.69 11.69 -7.56
C ILE A 53 9.08 12.37 -8.87
N GLU A 54 9.69 11.64 -9.81
CA GLU A 54 10.12 12.19 -11.10
C GLU A 54 8.98 12.77 -11.93
N ARG A 55 7.78 12.19 -11.82
CA ARG A 55 6.58 12.63 -12.55
C ARG A 55 5.71 13.61 -11.78
N GLY A 56 6.12 14.01 -10.56
CA GLY A 56 5.34 14.90 -9.71
C GLY A 56 4.01 14.33 -9.25
N LEU A 57 3.88 12.99 -9.19
CA LEU A 57 2.74 12.33 -8.57
C LEU A 57 2.82 12.53 -7.04
N LYS A 58 1.67 12.75 -6.42
CA LYS A 58 1.58 13.09 -4.99
C LYS A 58 1.57 11.86 -4.09
N THR A 59 1.16 10.71 -4.62
CA THR A 59 0.90 9.53 -3.80
C THR A 59 1.26 8.25 -4.54
N VAL A 60 1.82 7.29 -3.79
CA VAL A 60 1.97 5.90 -4.23
C VAL A 60 1.17 5.01 -3.28
N GLU A 61 0.23 4.25 -3.83
CA GLU A 61 -0.54 3.25 -3.11
C GLU A 61 0.10 1.87 -3.36
N ALA A 62 0.80 1.33 -2.36
CA ALA A 62 1.42 0.00 -2.42
C ALA A 62 0.43 -1.17 -2.19
N GLY A 63 -0.88 -0.92 -2.31
CA GLY A 63 -1.94 -1.87 -1.98
C GLY A 63 -2.09 -2.15 -0.48
N ALA A 64 -2.97 -3.09 -0.14
CA ALA A 64 -3.27 -3.46 1.26
C ALA A 64 -2.16 -4.32 1.90
N GLN A 65 -2.18 -4.40 3.24
CA GLN A 65 -1.36 -5.26 4.12
C GLN A 65 0.10 -4.87 4.40
N GLY A 66 0.50 -5.14 5.65
CA GLY A 66 1.88 -5.37 6.07
C GLY A 66 2.55 -4.20 6.78
N PHE A 67 2.85 -4.38 8.07
CA PHE A 67 3.60 -3.39 8.87
C PHE A 67 4.99 -3.07 8.27
N HIS A 68 5.56 -4.00 7.49
CA HIS A 68 6.82 -3.77 6.76
C HIS A 68 6.77 -2.59 5.77
N LYS A 69 5.58 -2.14 5.37
CA LYS A 69 5.40 -0.96 4.52
C LYS A 69 5.72 0.36 5.24
N VAL A 70 5.46 0.43 6.56
CA VAL A 70 5.71 1.63 7.39
C VAL A 70 7.18 2.01 7.33
N GLN A 71 8.09 1.06 7.57
CA GLN A 71 9.54 1.28 7.53
C GLN A 71 10.06 1.71 6.15
N ARG A 72 9.24 1.59 5.11
CA ARG A 72 9.58 1.92 3.72
C ARG A 72 8.88 3.21 3.24
N GLY A 73 8.30 3.97 4.16
CA GLY A 73 7.69 5.28 3.89
C GLY A 73 6.20 5.25 3.59
N TYR A 74 5.54 4.09 3.63
CA TYR A 74 4.09 3.99 3.45
C TYR A 74 3.38 4.04 4.81
N LEU A 75 3.03 5.24 5.23
CA LEU A 75 2.20 5.44 6.42
C LEU A 75 0.74 5.04 6.15
N PRO A 76 0.03 4.50 7.16
CA PRO A 76 -1.38 4.19 7.01
C PRO A 76 -2.21 5.46 6.80
N VAL A 77 -3.20 5.38 5.92
CA VAL A 77 -4.22 6.42 5.74
C VAL A 77 -5.58 5.79 5.94
N THR A 78 -6.44 6.44 6.72
CA THR A 78 -7.81 5.96 6.94
C THR A 78 -8.55 5.89 5.60
N THR A 79 -8.99 4.70 5.24
CA THR A 79 -9.75 4.43 4.02
C THR A 79 -11.18 4.08 4.38
N TYR A 80 -12.13 4.56 3.57
CA TYR A 80 -13.56 4.35 3.78
C TYR A 80 -14.12 3.43 2.71
N SER A 81 -15.12 2.63 3.09
CA SER A 81 -15.87 1.79 2.17
C SER A 81 -17.37 1.98 2.41
N ALA A 82 -18.14 1.88 1.33
CA ALA A 82 -19.59 2.01 1.38
C ALA A 82 -20.24 0.64 1.13
N HIS A 83 -21.12 0.24 2.04
CA HIS A 83 -21.77 -1.07 1.99
C HIS A 83 -23.28 -0.92 2.11
N TRP A 84 -24.01 -1.49 1.14
CA TRP A 84 -25.46 -1.63 1.26
C TRP A 84 -25.79 -3.01 1.83
N ILE A 85 -26.43 -3.04 3.01
CA ILE A 85 -26.76 -4.27 3.72
C ILE A 85 -28.28 -4.37 3.85
N ALA A 86 -28.93 -5.13 2.96
CA ALA A 86 -30.39 -5.19 2.89
C ALA A 86 -31.05 -5.76 4.16
N HIS A 87 -30.44 -6.75 4.80
CA HIS A 87 -31.01 -7.40 5.98
C HIS A 87 -30.73 -6.59 7.26
N ASP A 88 -31.79 -6.09 7.91
CA ASP A 88 -31.68 -5.20 9.08
C ASP A 88 -30.90 -5.81 10.25
N GLY A 89 -31.16 -7.08 10.57
CA GLY A 89 -30.41 -7.78 11.62
C GLY A 89 -28.90 -7.87 11.36
N PHE A 90 -28.50 -8.07 10.11
CA PHE A 90 -27.08 -8.14 9.73
C PHE A 90 -26.45 -6.74 9.71
N ARG A 91 -27.19 -5.74 9.20
CA ARG A 91 -26.79 -4.33 9.27
C ARG A 91 -26.51 -3.89 10.71
N ALA A 92 -27.39 -4.25 11.65
CA ALA A 92 -27.23 -3.93 13.06
C ALA A 92 -26.03 -4.66 13.68
N ALA A 93 -25.79 -5.92 13.30
CA ALA A 93 -24.63 -6.68 13.77
C ALA A 93 -23.31 -6.05 13.30
N VAL A 94 -23.21 -5.69 12.01
CA VAL A 94 -22.04 -5.00 11.45
C VAL A 94 -21.86 -3.64 12.12
N ALA A 95 -22.92 -2.83 12.25
CA ALA A 95 -22.83 -1.51 12.88
C ALA A 95 -22.26 -1.56 14.31
N ARG A 96 -22.72 -2.52 15.12
CA ARG A 96 -22.21 -2.72 16.48
C ARG A 96 -20.74 -3.16 16.51
N TYR A 97 -20.31 -4.02 15.58
CA TYR A 97 -18.90 -4.40 15.48
C TYR A 97 -18.01 -3.20 15.12
N LEU A 98 -18.46 -2.38 14.16
CA LEU A 98 -17.73 -1.20 13.69
C LEU A 98 -17.48 -0.16 14.79
N GLU A 99 -18.28 -0.11 15.87
CA GLU A 99 -18.02 0.76 17.02
C GLU A 99 -16.68 0.43 17.70
N GLY A 100 -16.39 -0.86 17.87
CA GLY A 100 -15.13 -1.33 18.45
C GLY A 100 -13.98 -1.25 17.45
N GLU A 101 -14.22 -1.70 16.21
CA GLU A 101 -13.21 -1.72 15.16
C GLU A 101 -12.65 -0.31 14.88
N ARG A 102 -13.49 0.72 14.79
CA ARG A 102 -13.03 2.11 14.56
C ARG A 102 -12.08 2.60 15.64
N ARG A 103 -12.32 2.24 16.90
CA ARG A 103 -11.41 2.58 18.00
C ARG A 103 -10.09 1.83 17.83
N GLY A 104 -10.14 0.53 17.58
CA GLY A 104 -8.94 -0.28 17.33
C GLY A 104 -8.07 0.23 16.19
N ILE A 105 -8.69 0.58 15.05
CA ILE A 105 -7.98 1.18 13.90
C ILE A 105 -7.35 2.52 14.28
N THR A 106 -8.08 3.37 15.02
CA THR A 106 -7.55 4.68 15.47
C THR A 106 -6.35 4.49 16.39
N ASP A 107 -6.42 3.55 17.33
CA ASP A 107 -5.33 3.24 18.25
C ASP A 107 -4.10 2.69 17.51
N GLU A 108 -4.31 1.82 16.52
CA GLU A 108 -3.23 1.28 15.68
C GLU A 108 -2.53 2.36 14.85
N VAL A 109 -3.30 3.24 14.19
CA VAL A 109 -2.75 4.37 13.43
C VAL A 109 -1.94 5.30 14.35
N ASN A 110 -2.47 5.62 15.53
CA ASN A 110 -1.76 6.44 16.52
C ASN A 110 -0.47 5.78 17.00
N ALA A 111 -0.50 4.47 17.25
CA ALA A 111 0.69 3.71 17.66
C ALA A 111 1.77 3.73 16.58
N ILE A 112 1.40 3.51 15.31
CA ILE A 112 2.32 3.63 14.17
C ILE A 112 2.92 5.03 14.11
N GLU A 113 2.09 6.07 14.22
CA GLU A 113 2.53 7.46 14.14
C GLU A 113 3.49 7.85 15.28
N MET A 114 3.27 7.32 16.49
CA MET A 114 4.11 7.62 17.65
C MET A 114 5.41 6.81 17.70
N GLN A 115 5.40 5.56 17.24
CA GLN A 115 6.48 4.60 17.52
C GLN A 115 7.25 4.12 16.28
N ALA A 116 6.65 4.21 15.09
CA ALA A 116 7.18 3.59 13.88
C ALA A 116 7.27 4.53 12.69
N ASN A 117 6.78 5.77 12.80
CA ASN A 117 6.87 6.76 11.72
C ASN A 117 8.36 7.03 11.37
N PRO A 118 8.81 6.74 10.13
CA PRO A 118 10.20 6.90 9.73
C PRO A 118 10.57 8.35 9.38
N PHE A 119 9.59 9.26 9.29
CA PHE A 119 9.80 10.65 8.90
C PHE A 119 10.12 11.54 10.11
N ARG A 120 10.99 12.52 9.90
CA ARG A 120 11.28 13.53 10.92
C ARG A 120 10.05 14.41 11.12
N LYS A 121 9.69 14.65 12.38
CA LYS A 121 8.73 15.71 12.72
C LYS A 121 9.41 17.06 12.42
N GLY A 122 8.79 17.83 11.54
CA GLY A 122 9.23 19.19 11.19
C GLY A 122 9.05 20.18 12.33
#